data_AF-G8SBH5-F1
#
_entry.id   AF-G8SBH5-F1
#
_cell.length_a   1.000
_cell.length_b   1.000
_cell.length_c   1.000
_cell.angle_alpha   90.00
_cell.angle_beta   90.00
_cell.angle_gamma   90.00
#
_symmetry.space_group_name_H-M   'P 1'
#
loop_
_entity.id
_entity.type
_entity.pdbx_description
1 polymer ?
#
loop_
_entity_poly.entity_id
_entity_poly.type
_entity_poly.pdbx_seq_one_letter_code
_entity_poly.pdbx_strand_id
1 'polypeptide(L)'
;MRITTDDEIEVTRPWFTHTVKFPEMSEFELHRTEEQASLDGQRVPGLRAEFFRRADGDRVASVGRYSLGGRELLLAWGYVDEEHCRHNAVRAKSGSWFPAEAGCPDVRLIKDGQAVIGLAVRASTGEWMREECG
;
A
#
# COMPACT_ATOMS: atom_id res chain seq x y z
N MET A 1 -40.46 11.84 -35.01
CA MET A 1 -39.52 10.71 -35.11
C MET A 1 -38.18 11.22 -34.59
N ARG A 2 -37.77 10.74 -33.41
CA ARG A 2 -36.52 11.08 -32.70
C ARG A 2 -35.35 10.36 -33.37
N ILE A 3 -34.18 10.99 -33.43
CA ILE A 3 -32.90 10.48 -32.89
C ILE A 3 -32.03 11.71 -32.56
N THR A 4 -31.74 11.94 -31.28
CA THR A 4 -30.57 12.67 -30.80
C THR A 4 -29.63 11.62 -30.23
N THR A 5 -28.37 11.62 -30.62
CA THR A 5 -27.35 10.75 -30.01
C THR A 5 -26.34 11.65 -29.32
N ASP A 6 -26.52 11.79 -28.02
CA ASP A 6 -25.50 12.02 -27.01
C ASP A 6 -24.37 10.99 -27.12
N ASP A 7 -23.11 11.41 -26.94
CA ASP A 7 -22.10 10.64 -26.20
C ASP A 7 -20.86 11.52 -25.94
N GLU A 8 -21.02 12.58 -25.15
CA GLU A 8 -19.92 13.09 -24.32
C GLU A 8 -20.03 12.37 -22.97
N ILE A 9 -19.25 11.33 -22.77
CA ILE A 9 -19.10 10.72 -21.44
C ILE A 9 -18.16 11.61 -20.63
N GLU A 10 -18.71 12.67 -20.03
CA GLU A 10 -18.10 13.30 -18.87
C GLU A 10 -18.21 12.35 -17.67
N VAL A 11 -17.17 11.53 -17.43
CA VAL A 11 -16.99 10.89 -16.12
C VAL A 11 -16.40 11.94 -15.16
N THR A 12 -17.21 12.93 -14.79
CA THR A 12 -16.95 13.67 -13.56
C THR A 12 -17.36 12.75 -12.40
N ARG A 13 -16.47 12.51 -11.45
CA ARG A 13 -16.83 11.92 -10.14
C ARG A 13 -16.78 13.03 -9.08
N PRO A 14 -17.93 13.63 -8.73
CA PRO A 14 -18.11 14.79 -7.88
C PRO A 14 -17.45 15.02 -6.54
N TRP A 15 -16.81 14.06 -5.86
CA TRP A 15 -16.93 14.09 -4.40
C TRP A 15 -15.64 13.63 -3.69
N PHE A 16 -14.95 14.62 -3.10
CA PHE A 16 -13.78 14.56 -2.21
C PHE A 16 -12.45 14.13 -2.83
N THR A 17 -11.69 15.10 -3.35
CA THR A 17 -10.22 15.04 -3.31
C THR A 17 -9.75 15.33 -1.87
N HIS A 18 -10.01 14.41 -0.94
CA HIS A 18 -9.16 14.34 0.24
C HIS A 18 -7.81 13.83 -0.23
N THR A 19 -6.89 14.75 -0.52
CA THR A 19 -5.48 14.41 -0.72
C THR A 19 -4.99 13.79 0.59
N VAL A 20 -4.90 12.46 0.62
CA VAL A 20 -4.33 11.75 1.76
C VAL A 20 -2.86 12.14 1.85
N LYS A 21 -2.48 12.78 2.96
CA LYS A 21 -1.11 13.21 3.19
C LYS A 21 -0.23 11.99 3.45
N PHE A 22 0.88 11.88 2.72
CA PHE A 22 1.91 10.89 3.02
C PHE A 22 2.51 11.12 4.42
N PRO A 23 2.88 10.05 5.14
CA PRO A 23 3.63 10.20 6.38
C PRO A 23 5.00 10.80 6.09
N GLU A 24 5.36 11.86 6.81
CA GLU A 24 6.71 12.40 6.81
C GLU A 24 7.59 11.48 7.67
N MET A 25 8.32 10.58 7.03
CA MET A 25 9.03 9.49 7.72
C MET A 25 10.07 9.98 8.73
N SER A 26 10.61 11.19 8.56
CA SER A 26 11.56 11.79 9.51
C SER A 26 10.93 12.13 10.87
N GLU A 27 9.60 12.20 10.95
CA GLU A 27 8.89 12.40 12.22
C GLU A 27 8.70 11.08 12.99
N PHE A 28 9.00 9.92 12.38
CA PHE A 28 8.79 8.61 12.99
C PHE A 28 10.09 7.91 13.36
N GLU A 29 10.05 7.12 14.44
CA GLU A 29 11.16 6.28 14.87
C GLU A 29 10.88 4.81 14.52
N LEU A 30 11.92 4.09 14.12
CA LEU A 30 11.81 2.64 13.87
C LEU A 30 11.48 1.94 15.20
N HIS A 31 10.32 1.28 15.23
CA HIS A 31 9.88 0.53 16.40
C HIS A 31 10.30 -0.94 16.32
N ARG A 32 10.11 -1.59 15.16
CA ARG A 32 10.55 -2.98 14.93
C ARG A 32 10.73 -3.29 13.45
N THR A 33 11.46 -4.37 13.20
CA THR A 33 11.65 -4.96 11.87
C THR A 33 11.27 -6.43 11.90
N GLU A 34 10.61 -6.89 10.85
CA GLU A 34 10.30 -8.30 10.61
C GLU A 34 10.93 -8.73 9.29
N GLU A 35 11.90 -9.63 9.38
CA GLU A 35 12.51 -10.27 8.22
C GLU A 35 11.66 -11.47 7.80
N GLN A 36 11.41 -11.63 6.50
CA GLN A 36 10.47 -12.61 5.97
C GLN A 36 9.07 -12.45 6.58
N ALA A 37 8.54 -11.23 6.50
CA ALA A 37 7.20 -10.92 6.98
C ALA A 37 6.13 -11.82 6.33
N SER A 38 5.03 -12.02 7.05
CA SER A 38 3.92 -12.86 6.57
C SER A 38 2.78 -11.99 6.06
N LEU A 39 2.10 -12.46 5.02
CA LEU A 39 0.85 -11.90 4.51
C LEU A 39 -0.20 -13.01 4.52
N ASP A 40 -1.35 -12.74 5.13
CA ASP A 40 -2.42 -13.73 5.34
C ASP A 40 -1.91 -15.06 5.92
N GLY A 41 -1.03 -14.98 6.93
CA GLY A 41 -0.44 -16.13 7.61
C GLY A 41 0.62 -16.89 6.80
N GLN A 42 0.91 -16.49 5.57
CA GLN A 42 1.94 -17.10 4.73
C GLN A 42 3.19 -16.24 4.69
N ARG A 43 4.31 -16.85 5.06
CA ARG A 43 5.63 -16.22 4.98
C ARG A 43 5.97 -15.91 3.52
N VAL A 44 6.42 -14.69 3.27
CA VAL A 44 6.92 -14.28 1.94
C VAL A 44 8.45 -14.21 2.00
N PRO A 45 9.18 -15.09 1.28
CA PRO A 45 10.64 -15.06 1.27
C PRO A 45 11.17 -13.69 0.84
N GLY A 46 12.09 -13.14 1.63
CA GLY A 46 12.73 -11.84 1.34
C GLY A 46 11.86 -10.61 1.58
N LEU A 47 10.60 -10.76 2.01
CA LEU A 47 9.76 -9.61 2.38
C LEU A 47 10.23 -9.06 3.71
N ARG A 48 10.67 -7.80 3.72
CA ARG A 48 11.05 -7.07 4.92
C ARG A 48 9.97 -6.07 5.26
N ALA A 49 9.45 -6.14 6.48
CA ALA A 49 8.51 -5.16 7.02
C ALA A 49 9.17 -4.35 8.13
N GLU A 50 9.13 -3.03 8.03
CA GLU A 50 9.60 -2.11 9.06
C GLU A 50 8.41 -1.31 9.58
N PHE A 51 8.24 -1.30 10.90
CA PHE A 51 7.15 -0.60 11.56
C PHE A 51 7.72 0.58 12.32
N PHE A 52 7.26 1.78 11.97
CA PHE A 52 7.66 3.04 12.56
C PHE A 52 6.53 3.59 13.40
N ARG A 53 6.87 4.33 14.46
CA ARG A 53 5.90 4.93 15.37
C ARG A 53 6.26 6.36 15.73
N ARG A 54 5.23 7.14 16.04
CA ARG A 54 5.34 8.47 16.64
C ARG A 54 4.16 8.71 17.57
N ALA A 55 4.39 9.40 18.68
CA ALA A 55 3.28 9.94 19.48
C ALA A 55 2.46 10.96 18.66
N ASP A 56 1.15 10.93 18.84
CA ASP A 56 0.19 11.85 18.21
C ASP A 56 -0.95 12.14 19.20
N GLY A 57 -0.71 13.10 20.11
CA GLY A 57 -1.57 13.33 21.27
C GLY A 57 -1.65 12.09 22.16
N ASP A 58 -2.87 11.62 22.42
CA ASP A 58 -3.15 10.42 23.23
C ASP A 58 -3.05 9.12 22.42
N ARG A 59 -2.68 9.19 21.14
CA ARG A 59 -2.58 8.03 20.24
C ARG A 59 -1.15 7.86 19.74
N VAL A 60 -0.89 6.70 19.14
CA VAL A 60 0.41 6.41 18.50
C VAL A 60 0.17 6.15 17.02
N ALA A 61 0.62 7.08 16.20
CA ALA A 61 0.64 6.92 14.75
C ALA A 61 1.65 5.82 14.38
N SER A 62 1.31 4.99 13.40
CA SER A 62 2.14 3.88 12.96
C SER A 62 2.22 3.82 11.44
N VAL A 63 3.41 3.54 10.91
CA VAL A 63 3.65 3.34 9.47
C VAL A 63 4.37 2.01 9.26
N GLY A 64 3.81 1.12 8.45
CA GLY A 64 4.48 -0.07 7.94
C GLY A 64 5.08 0.22 6.57
N ARG A 65 6.39 -0.01 6.42
CA ARG A 65 7.13 0.01 5.16
C ARG A 65 7.48 -1.42 4.76
N TYR A 66 7.12 -1.80 3.53
CA TYR A 66 7.37 -3.15 3.04
C TYR A 66 8.28 -3.13 1.83
N SER A 67 9.32 -3.96 1.85
CA SER A 67 10.31 -4.07 0.79
C SER A 67 10.55 -5.53 0.41
N LEU A 68 10.73 -5.81 -0.88
CA LEU A 68 11.05 -7.13 -1.42
C LEU A 68 12.08 -6.96 -2.55
N GLY A 69 13.06 -7.86 -2.65
CA GLY A 69 14.10 -7.78 -3.68
C GLY A 69 14.92 -6.49 -3.63
N GLY A 70 15.04 -5.86 -2.45
CA GLY A 70 15.68 -4.56 -2.28
C GLY A 70 14.85 -3.36 -2.74
N ARG A 71 13.63 -3.57 -3.25
CA ARG A 71 12.70 -2.52 -3.64
C ARG A 71 11.64 -2.29 -2.58
N GLU A 72 11.42 -1.04 -2.21
CA GLU A 72 10.27 -0.62 -1.42
C GLU A 72 9.00 -0.71 -2.26
N LEU A 73 8.00 -1.41 -1.74
CA LEU A 73 6.77 -1.75 -2.47
C LEU A 73 5.61 -0.85 -2.06
N LEU A 74 5.41 -0.66 -0.76
CA LEU A 74 4.28 0.08 -0.23
C LEU A 74 4.56 0.68 1.15
N LEU A 75 3.79 1.72 1.47
CA LEU A 75 3.54 2.19 2.83
C LEU A 75 2.08 1.90 3.19
N ALA A 76 1.84 1.54 4.45
CA ALA A 76 0.51 1.47 5.03
C ALA A 76 0.54 2.12 6.42
N TRP A 77 -0.41 2.99 6.74
CA TRP A 77 -0.39 3.75 7.97
C TRP A 77 -1.77 4.01 8.57
N GLY A 78 -1.74 4.38 9.84
CA GLY A 78 -2.91 4.59 10.70
C GLY A 78 -2.43 4.74 12.14
N TYR A 79 -3.20 4.21 13.07
CA TYR A 79 -2.83 4.19 14.48
C TYR A 79 -2.70 2.76 15.01
N VAL A 80 -1.88 2.57 16.06
CA VAL A 80 -1.63 1.24 16.64
C VAL A 80 -2.85 0.60 17.30
N ASP A 81 -3.83 1.41 17.68
CA ASP A 81 -5.08 1.02 18.32
C ASP A 81 -6.17 0.63 17.31
N GLU A 82 -5.85 0.61 16.01
CA GLU A 82 -6.77 0.26 14.94
C GLU A 82 -6.47 -1.13 14.37
N GLU A 83 -7.53 -1.89 14.10
CA GLU A 83 -7.43 -3.21 13.48
C GLU A 83 -6.94 -3.14 12.03
N HIS A 84 -7.26 -2.04 11.33
CA HIS A 84 -6.98 -1.86 9.91
C HIS A 84 -6.22 -0.57 9.66
N CYS A 85 -5.34 -0.58 8.66
CA CYS A 85 -4.68 0.62 8.17
C CYS A 85 -5.72 1.63 7.67
N ARG A 86 -5.54 2.91 8.01
CA ARG A 86 -6.37 3.99 7.49
C ARG A 86 -6.05 4.30 6.05
N HIS A 87 -4.78 4.18 5.68
CA HIS A 87 -4.28 4.60 4.39
C HIS A 87 -3.14 3.72 3.92
N ASN A 88 -2.93 3.71 2.60
CA ASN A 88 -1.80 3.06 1.98
C ASN A 88 -1.34 3.83 0.73
N ALA A 89 -0.13 3.55 0.29
CA ALA A 89 0.40 3.99 -0.99
C ALA A 89 1.37 2.97 -1.56
N VAL A 90 1.38 2.82 -2.88
CA VAL A 90 2.20 1.85 -3.61
C VAL A 90 3.28 2.56 -4.39
N ARG A 91 4.47 1.95 -4.41
CA ARG A 91 5.62 2.46 -5.15
C ARG A 91 5.70 1.83 -6.53
N ALA A 92 5.76 2.66 -7.55
CA ALA A 92 5.95 2.26 -8.94
C ALA A 92 7.37 1.72 -9.17
N LYS A 93 7.55 0.95 -10.25
CA LYS A 93 8.89 0.45 -10.65
C LYS A 93 9.87 1.57 -11.01
N SER A 94 9.37 2.73 -11.43
CA SER A 94 10.17 3.95 -11.66
C SER A 94 10.74 4.55 -10.36
N GLY A 95 10.26 4.09 -9.19
CA GLY A 95 10.64 4.63 -7.89
C GLY A 95 9.74 5.76 -7.39
N SER A 96 8.80 6.26 -8.19
CA SER A 96 7.78 7.22 -7.78
C SER A 96 6.64 6.57 -7.00
N TRP A 97 5.95 7.35 -6.19
CA TRP A 97 4.74 6.90 -5.49
C TRP A 97 3.49 7.13 -6.33
N PHE A 98 2.58 6.15 -6.32
CA PHE A 98 1.20 6.39 -6.71
C PHE A 98 0.47 7.22 -5.65
N PRO A 99 -0.63 7.92 -6.00
CA PRO A 99 -1.48 8.58 -5.01
C PRO A 99 -1.91 7.62 -3.90
N ALA A 100 -1.92 8.12 -2.66
CA ALA A 100 -2.37 7.39 -1.50
C ALA A 100 -3.88 7.15 -1.51
N GLU A 101 -4.32 6.04 -0.93
CA GLU A 101 -5.71 5.61 -0.85
C GLU A 101 -6.12 5.34 0.59
N ALA A 102 -7.44 5.29 0.83
CA ALA A 102 -8.01 4.84 2.09
C ALA A 102 -7.99 3.31 2.20
N GLY A 103 -7.83 2.81 3.42
CA GLY A 103 -7.86 1.40 3.75
C GLY A 103 -6.50 0.68 3.66
N CYS A 104 -6.55 -0.63 3.90
CA CYS A 104 -5.41 -1.53 3.76
C CYS A 104 -5.03 -1.73 2.29
N PRO A 105 -3.75 -2.01 1.98
CA PRO A 105 -3.35 -2.32 0.61
C PRO A 105 -4.00 -3.63 0.12
N ASP A 106 -4.39 -3.67 -1.16
CA ASP A 106 -4.83 -4.90 -1.83
C ASP A 106 -3.61 -5.67 -2.34
N VAL A 107 -3.41 -6.86 -1.81
CA VAL A 107 -2.19 -7.64 -1.94
C VAL A 107 -2.50 -9.06 -2.39
N ARG A 108 -1.69 -9.60 -3.31
CA ARG A 108 -1.77 -10.98 -3.77
C ARG A 108 -0.42 -11.65 -3.71
N LEU A 109 -0.38 -12.87 -3.20
CA LEU A 109 0.80 -13.74 -3.30
C LEU A 109 0.90 -14.32 -4.71
N ILE A 110 2.10 -14.27 -5.27
CA ILE A 110 2.46 -14.97 -6.51
C ILE A 110 3.04 -16.33 -6.10
N LYS A 111 2.52 -17.40 -6.68
CA LYS A 111 2.86 -18.77 -6.28
C LYS A 111 3.27 -19.64 -7.48
N ASP A 112 4.21 -20.54 -7.24
CA ASP A 112 4.49 -21.71 -8.07
C ASP A 112 4.19 -22.96 -7.25
N GLY A 113 3.10 -23.65 -7.59
CA GLY A 113 2.53 -24.70 -6.74
C GLY A 113 2.17 -24.18 -5.34
N GLN A 114 2.84 -24.72 -4.32
CA GLN A 114 2.70 -24.29 -2.92
C GLN A 114 3.74 -23.24 -2.51
N ALA A 115 4.77 -23.00 -3.32
CA ALA A 115 5.82 -22.06 -3.01
C ALA A 115 5.36 -20.62 -3.30
N VAL A 116 5.59 -19.72 -2.34
CA VAL A 116 5.44 -18.27 -2.57
C VAL A 116 6.71 -17.80 -3.28
N ILE A 117 6.54 -17.29 -4.50
CA ILE A 117 7.63 -16.81 -5.36
C ILE A 117 7.58 -15.30 -5.58
N GLY A 118 6.62 -14.61 -4.96
CA GLY A 118 6.52 -13.16 -5.07
C GLY A 118 5.22 -12.59 -4.53
N LEU A 119 5.01 -11.33 -4.86
CA LEU A 119 3.97 -10.47 -4.32
C LEU A 119 3.52 -9.49 -5.41
N ALA A 120 2.21 -9.28 -5.53
CA ALA A 120 1.61 -8.20 -6.29
C ALA A 120 0.83 -7.27 -5.37
N VAL A 121 1.03 -5.96 -5.48
CA VAL A 121 0.30 -4.93 -4.73
C VAL A 121 -0.46 -4.06 -5.72
N ARG A 122 -1.75 -3.81 -5.47
CA ARG A 122 -2.58 -2.99 -6.34
C ARG A 122 -2.38 -1.50 -6.03
N ALA A 123 -1.98 -0.73 -7.02
CA ALA A 123 -1.90 0.72 -6.96
C ALA A 123 -3.28 1.38 -7.14
N SER A 124 -3.35 2.67 -6.84
CA SER A 124 -4.57 3.49 -6.94
C SER A 124 -5.11 3.69 -8.35
N THR A 125 -4.26 3.48 -9.36
CA THR A 125 -4.67 3.40 -10.76
C THR A 125 -5.37 2.08 -11.12
N GLY A 126 -5.35 1.10 -10.21
CA GLY A 126 -5.78 -0.27 -10.45
C GLY A 126 -4.68 -1.19 -11.01
N GLU A 127 -3.50 -0.64 -11.30
CA GLU A 127 -2.35 -1.41 -11.79
C GLU A 127 -1.75 -2.31 -10.69
N TRP A 128 -1.25 -3.48 -11.07
CA TRP A 128 -0.61 -4.43 -10.13
C TRP A 128 0.91 -4.35 -10.21
N MET A 129 1.53 -3.83 -9.15
CA MET A 129 2.97 -3.81 -8.98
C MET A 129 3.45 -5.16 -8.49
N ARG A 130 4.13 -5.91 -9.36
CA ARG A 130 4.65 -7.25 -9.07
C ARG A 130 6.13 -7.22 -8.74
N GLU A 131 6.51 -7.99 -7.74
CA GLU A 131 7.89 -8.24 -7.34
C GLU A 131 8.08 -9.72 -7.01
N GLU A 132 9.20 -10.29 -7.45
CA GLU A 132 9.55 -11.69 -7.21
C GLU A 132 10.38 -11.82 -5.92
N CYS A 133 10.31 -13.00 -5.30
CA CYS A 133 11.25 -13.39 -4.26
C CYS A 133 12.60 -13.64 -4.92
N GLY A 134 13.66 -12.98 -4.42
CA GLY A 134 15.02 -13.14 -4.93
C GLY A 134 15.63 -14.51 -4.65
#